data_AF-A0A087W0R1-F1
#
_entry.id   AF-A0A087W0R1-F1
#
_cell.length_a   1.000
_cell.length_b   1.000
_cell.length_c   1.000
_cell.angle_alpha   90.00
_cell.angle_beta   90.00
_cell.angle_gamma   90.00
#
_symmetry.space_group_name_H-M   'P 1'
#
loop_
_entity.id
_entity.type
_entity.pdbx_description
1 polymer ?
#
loop_
_entity_poly.entity_id
_entity_poly.type
_entity_poly.pdbx_seq_one_letter_code
_entity_poly.pdbx_strand_id
1 'polypeptide(L)'
;MSFLEVDYRGSSLSVCGPQDIVSRLNLPKGHFTVKPFNDFTKVVISEQFSNVPLDVIFLAIYSRASSLSGTIVEQSKLSVSRHILWSFPTKKNPLFELWTSMDSIMTFKALVLTYVLRTLSFHLLNLNVFFLFFFFLLLSHIRRLF
;
A
#
# COMPACT_ATOMS: atom_id res chain seq x y z
N MET A 1 9.61 11.74 -0.81
CA MET A 1 9.31 11.71 0.63
C MET A 1 8.26 12.76 0.91
N SER A 2 7.24 12.43 1.68
CA SER A 2 6.17 13.36 2.08
C SER A 2 6.37 13.77 3.53
N PHE A 3 6.19 15.05 3.85
CA PHE A 3 6.43 15.57 5.20
C PHE A 3 5.13 16.06 5.85
N LEU A 4 5.01 15.84 7.15
CA LEU A 4 3.96 16.41 7.98
C LEU A 4 4.63 17.20 9.10
N GLU A 5 4.37 18.49 9.14
CA GLU A 5 4.78 19.39 10.19
C GLU A 5 3.63 19.54 11.20
N VAL A 6 3.93 19.29 12.47
CA VAL A 6 3.01 19.46 13.58
C VAL A 6 3.61 20.43 14.57
N ASP A 7 2.93 21.56 14.72
CA ASP A 7 3.36 22.70 15.50
C ASP A 7 2.37 22.97 16.62
N TYR A 8 2.80 22.80 17.86
CA TYR A 8 2.03 23.11 19.06
C TYR A 8 2.63 24.34 19.74
N ARG A 9 1.82 25.39 19.92
CA ARG A 9 2.22 26.67 20.53
C ARG A 9 1.36 27.01 21.75
N GLY A 10 1.05 26.01 22.58
CA GLY A 10 0.22 26.15 23.79
C GLY A 10 -1.25 26.40 23.48
N SER A 11 -1.58 27.59 22.95
CA SER A 11 -2.95 28.03 22.64
C SER A 11 -3.44 27.65 21.23
N SER A 12 -2.54 27.11 20.40
CA SER A 12 -2.85 26.67 19.05
C SER A 12 -2.02 25.48 18.62
N LEU A 13 -2.60 24.68 17.75
CA LEU A 13 -2.02 23.50 17.14
C LEU A 13 -2.18 23.63 15.62
N SER A 14 -1.08 23.70 14.89
CA SER A 14 -1.08 23.70 13.44
C SER A 14 -0.51 22.40 12.89
N VAL A 15 -1.24 21.82 11.94
CA VAL A 15 -0.86 20.60 11.23
C VAL A 15 -0.74 20.96 9.76
N CYS A 16 0.43 20.79 9.17
CA CYS A 16 0.69 21.10 7.77
C CYS A 16 1.27 19.88 7.07
N GLY A 17 0.67 19.45 5.97
CA GLY A 17 1.18 18.34 5.20
C GLY A 17 0.32 18.01 3.99
N PRO A 18 0.70 16.98 3.22
CA PRO A 18 -0.08 16.47 2.10
C PRO A 18 -1.52 16.12 2.49
N GLN A 19 -2.47 16.45 1.62
CA GLN A 19 -3.90 16.24 1.88
C GLN A 19 -4.25 14.77 2.17
N ASP A 20 -3.56 13.82 1.55
CA ASP A 20 -3.75 12.38 1.75
C ASP A 20 -3.32 11.91 3.15
N ILE A 21 -2.31 12.56 3.75
CA ILE A 21 -1.87 12.28 5.12
C ILE A 21 -2.80 12.98 6.11
N VAL A 22 -3.07 14.28 5.89
CA VAL A 22 -3.89 15.10 6.79
C VAL A 22 -5.31 14.56 6.91
N SER A 23 -5.91 14.11 5.81
CA SER A 23 -7.24 13.47 5.82
C SER A 23 -7.27 12.18 6.65
N ARG A 24 -6.19 11.39 6.64
CA ARG A 24 -6.06 10.14 7.40
C ARG A 24 -5.78 10.36 8.89
N LEU A 25 -5.35 11.56 9.28
CA LEU A 25 -5.21 11.93 10.69
C LEU A 25 -6.56 12.07 11.40
N ASN A 26 -7.70 12.04 10.70
CA ASN A 26 -9.06 12.02 11.27
C ASN A 26 -9.27 13.12 12.35
N LEU A 27 -8.79 14.33 12.08
CA LEU A 27 -8.88 15.47 13.00
C LEU A 27 -10.36 15.77 13.36
N PRO A 28 -10.65 16.23 14.60
CA PRO A 28 -12.02 16.46 15.05
C PRO A 28 -12.76 17.43 14.13
N LYS A 29 -13.93 17.08 13.61
CA LYS A 29 -14.66 17.96 12.68
C LYS A 29 -15.22 19.17 13.44
N GLY A 30 -14.58 20.32 13.34
CA GLY A 30 -14.94 21.56 14.05
C GLY A 30 -14.19 22.76 13.47
N HIS A 31 -14.57 23.98 13.88
CA HIS A 31 -14.13 25.27 13.33
C HIS A 31 -12.60 25.43 13.26
N PHE A 32 -11.98 24.93 12.19
CA PHE A 32 -10.57 25.13 11.89
C PHE A 32 -10.43 25.98 10.66
N THR A 33 -9.35 26.76 10.64
CA THR A 33 -8.95 27.43 9.41
C THR A 33 -8.16 26.43 8.57
N VAL A 34 -8.78 25.98 7.48
CA VAL A 34 -8.13 25.17 6.46
C VAL A 34 -7.63 26.12 5.39
N LYS A 35 -6.31 26.21 5.24
CA LYS A 35 -5.69 26.94 4.14
C LYS A 35 -5.10 25.92 3.16
N PRO A 36 -5.77 25.67 2.01
CA PRO A 36 -5.17 24.86 0.96
C PRO A 36 -4.02 25.66 0.32
N PHE A 37 -2.88 24.99 0.13
CA PHE A 37 -1.74 25.53 -0.60
C PHE A 37 -1.20 24.42 -1.51
N ASN A 38 -1.60 24.43 -2.78
CA ASN A 38 -1.38 23.34 -3.73
C ASN A 38 -1.87 21.98 -3.16
N ASP A 39 -1.02 20.94 -3.21
CA ASP A 39 -1.27 19.59 -2.67
C ASP A 39 -1.14 19.49 -1.14
N PHE A 40 -0.80 20.61 -0.47
CA PHE A 40 -0.63 20.68 0.97
C PHE A 40 -1.85 21.34 1.64
N THR A 41 -2.23 20.78 2.78
CA THR A 41 -3.31 21.29 3.62
C THR A 41 -2.70 21.74 4.94
N LYS A 42 -2.92 23.01 5.30
CA LYS A 42 -2.64 23.52 6.63
C LYS A 42 -3.94 23.64 7.43
N VAL A 43 -4.01 22.93 8.54
CA VAL A 43 -5.11 22.97 9.51
C VAL A 43 -4.59 23.67 10.76
N VAL A 44 -5.28 24.73 11.19
CA VAL A 44 -4.97 25.39 12.47
C VAL A 44 -6.16 25.23 13.41
N ILE A 45 -5.87 24.64 14.57
CA ILE A 45 -6.80 24.38 15.67
C ILE A 45 -6.40 25.32 16.80
N SER A 46 -7.29 26.22 17.19
CA SER A 46 -7.07 27.10 18.35
C SER A 46 -7.91 26.63 19.52
N GLU A 47 -7.36 26.74 20.73
CA GLU A 47 -7.99 26.30 21.97
C GLU A 47 -9.39 26.90 22.16
N GLN A 48 -9.56 28.17 21.76
CA GLN A 48 -10.82 28.92 21.85
C GLN A 48 -11.98 28.30 21.05
N PHE A 49 -11.69 27.46 20.06
CA PHE A 49 -12.69 26.87 19.17
C PHE A 49 -12.81 25.35 19.29
N SER A 50 -12.03 24.74 20.20
CA SER A 50 -12.00 23.29 20.38
C SER A 50 -12.68 22.88 21.69
N ASN A 51 -13.72 22.04 21.59
CA ASN A 51 -14.33 21.39 22.76
C ASN A 51 -13.43 20.31 23.41
N VAL A 52 -12.29 19.99 22.77
CA VAL A 52 -11.34 18.96 23.20
C VAL A 52 -10.00 19.62 23.51
N PRO A 53 -9.32 19.28 24.62
CA PRO A 53 -8.02 19.83 24.95
C PRO A 53 -6.99 19.59 23.84
N LEU A 54 -6.19 20.62 23.52
CA LEU A 54 -5.21 20.54 22.43
C LEU A 54 -4.16 19.44 22.66
N ASP A 55 -3.79 19.17 23.91
CA ASP A 55 -2.85 18.10 24.27
C ASP A 55 -3.38 16.70 23.86
N VAL A 56 -4.69 16.48 23.99
CA VAL A 56 -5.33 15.22 23.59
C VAL A 56 -5.33 15.10 22.07
N ILE A 57 -5.60 16.20 21.36
CA ILE A 57 -5.55 16.23 19.89
C ILE A 57 -4.11 15.99 19.41
N PHE A 58 -3.12 16.61 20.04
CA PHE A 58 -1.70 16.41 19.75
C PHE A 58 -1.29 14.94 19.94
N LEU A 59 -1.68 14.33 21.06
CA LEU A 59 -1.40 12.90 21.31
C LEU A 59 -2.08 11.99 20.27
N ALA A 60 -3.31 12.32 19.86
CA ALA A 60 -4.02 11.59 18.81
C ALA A 60 -3.32 11.71 17.46
N ILE A 61 -2.82 12.89 17.10
CA ILE A 61 -2.02 13.09 15.88
C ILE A 61 -0.73 12.29 15.96
N TYR A 62 -0.03 12.33 17.09
CA TYR A 62 1.21 11.57 17.29
C TYR A 62 0.98 10.07 17.09
N SER A 63 -0.04 9.51 17.76
CA SER A 63 -0.41 8.10 17.64
C SER A 63 -0.77 7.72 16.20
N ARG A 64 -1.55 8.57 15.52
CA ARG A 64 -1.97 8.33 14.14
C ARG A 64 -0.83 8.47 13.14
N ALA A 65 -0.01 9.51 13.25
CA ALA A 65 1.18 9.69 12.41
C ALA A 65 2.12 8.49 12.51
N SER A 66 2.34 7.99 13.73
CA SER A 66 3.10 6.74 13.95
C SER A 66 2.44 5.53 13.28
N SER A 67 1.12 5.36 13.41
CA SER A 67 0.38 4.26 12.76
C SER A 67 0.42 4.31 11.22
N LEU A 68 0.66 5.49 10.66
CA LEU A 68 0.76 5.73 9.22
C LEU A 68 2.19 5.48 8.68
N SER A 69 3.04 4.81 9.46
CA SER A 69 4.46 4.59 9.15
C SER A 69 5.25 5.90 9.03
N GLY A 70 4.83 6.94 9.75
CA GLY A 70 5.59 8.16 9.89
C GLY A 70 6.82 7.94 10.75
N THR A 71 7.95 8.50 10.35
CA THR A 71 9.19 8.55 11.13
C THR A 71 9.47 10.00 11.54
N ILE A 72 9.88 10.22 12.77
CA ILE A 72 10.22 11.56 13.27
C ILE A 72 11.60 11.94 12.72
N VAL A 73 11.66 13.06 12.00
CA VAL A 73 12.89 13.64 11.45
C VAL A 73 13.44 14.70 12.38
N GLU A 74 12.56 15.52 12.95
CA GLU A 74 12.91 16.62 13.85
C GLU A 74 11.89 16.71 14.97
N GLN A 75 12.37 17.01 16.18
CA GLN A 75 11.54 17.22 17.35
C GLN A 75 12.15 18.29 18.25
N SER A 76 11.40 19.36 18.52
CA SER A 76 11.83 20.37 19.49
C SER A 76 11.67 19.88 20.93
N LYS A 77 12.56 20.32 21.82
CA LYS A 77 12.60 19.92 23.25
C LYS A 77 11.86 20.89 24.19
N LEU A 78 11.18 21.90 23.64
CA LEU A 78 10.53 22.93 24.43
C LEU A 78 9.19 22.40 24.99
N SER A 79 8.98 22.58 26.30
CA SER A 79 7.77 22.11 26.99
C SER A 79 6.52 22.90 26.59
N VAL A 80 6.69 24.21 26.38
CA VAL A 80 5.60 25.16 26.07
C VAL A 80 5.26 25.21 24.58
N SER A 81 6.22 24.87 23.71
CA SER A 81 6.02 24.82 22.26
C SER A 81 6.68 23.58 21.69
N ARG A 82 5.90 22.66 21.10
CA ARG A 82 6.42 21.42 20.53
C ARG A 82 6.28 21.47 19.02
N HIS A 83 7.38 21.35 18.33
CA HIS A 83 7.44 21.18 16.88
C HIS A 83 7.89 19.74 16.61
N ILE A 84 7.18 19.05 15.73
CA ILE A 84 7.56 17.71 15.26
C ILE A 84 7.42 17.69 13.75
N LEU A 85 8.52 17.37 13.07
CA LEU A 85 8.54 17.08 11.65
C LEU A 85 8.54 15.57 11.44
N TRP A 86 7.51 15.06 10.78
CA TRP A 86 7.40 13.67 10.38
C TRP A 86 7.73 13.51 8.90
N SER A 87 8.46 12.46 8.55
CA SER A 87 8.58 11.97 7.18
C SER A 87 7.76 10.71 6.99
N PHE A 88 7.08 10.62 5.86
CA PHE A 88 6.35 9.44 5.43
C PHE A 88 6.99 8.89 4.17
N PRO A 89 7.07 7.55 4.05
CA PRO A 89 7.44 6.95 2.79
C PRO A 89 6.42 7.38 1.73
N THR A 90 6.92 7.83 0.59
CA THR A 90 6.05 8.03 -0.57
C THR A 90 5.35 6.72 -0.86
N LYS A 91 4.01 6.71 -0.80
CA LYS A 91 3.20 5.57 -1.23
C LYS A 91 3.52 5.28 -2.68
N LYS A 92 4.46 4.36 -2.92
CA LYS A 92 4.61 3.74 -4.23
C LYS A 92 3.48 2.72 -4.34
N ASN A 93 2.81 2.71 -5.48
CA ASN A 93 1.77 1.72 -5.72
C ASN A 93 2.40 0.33 -5.56
N PRO A 94 1.89 -0.54 -4.67
CA PRO A 94 2.50 -1.84 -4.42
C PRO A 94 2.61 -2.68 -5.69
N LEU A 95 1.68 -2.50 -6.65
CA LEU A 95 1.75 -3.12 -7.98
C LEU A 95 2.90 -2.59 -8.82
N PHE A 96 3.21 -1.29 -8.70
CA PHE A 96 4.34 -0.69 -9.40
C PHE A 96 5.67 -1.14 -8.80
N GLU A 97 5.77 -1.24 -7.47
CA GLU A 97 6.95 -1.83 -6.82
C GLU A 97 7.15 -3.29 -7.22
N LEU A 98 6.09 -4.10 -7.18
CA LEU A 98 6.12 -5.49 -7.65
C LEU A 98 6.60 -5.56 -9.10
N TRP A 99 6.03 -4.73 -9.98
CA TRP A 99 6.42 -4.65 -11.38
C TRP A 99 7.91 -4.29 -11.56
N THR A 100 8.40 -3.29 -10.82
CA THR A 100 9.81 -2.89 -10.87
C THR A 100 10.77 -3.90 -10.24
N SER A 101 10.28 -4.71 -9.30
CA SER A 101 11.05 -5.76 -8.62
C SER A 101 11.03 -7.11 -9.34
N MET A 102 10.12 -7.30 -10.29
CA MET A 102 10.02 -8.54 -11.07
C MET A 102 11.12 -8.60 -12.10
N ASP A 103 11.94 -9.64 -12.02
CA ASP A 103 12.96 -9.92 -13.02
C ASP A 103 12.27 -10.29 -14.35
N SER A 104 12.41 -9.42 -15.34
CA SER A 104 11.69 -9.49 -16.62
C SER A 104 11.91 -10.82 -17.34
N ILE A 105 13.08 -11.43 -17.15
CA ILE A 105 13.45 -12.74 -17.68
C ILE A 105 12.61 -13.85 -17.05
N MET A 106 12.34 -13.76 -15.75
CA MET A 106 11.57 -14.75 -15.00
C MET A 106 10.07 -14.69 -15.37
N THR A 107 9.54 -13.47 -15.55
CA THR A 107 8.17 -13.25 -16.03
C THR A 107 7.97 -13.78 -17.45
N PHE A 108 8.95 -13.57 -18.34
CA PHE A 108 8.90 -14.11 -19.70
C PHE A 108 8.93 -15.64 -19.71
N LYS A 109 9.82 -16.27 -18.92
CA LYS A 109 9.87 -17.74 -18.77
C LYS A 109 8.56 -18.31 -18.26
N ALA A 110 7.93 -17.66 -17.27
CA ALA A 110 6.64 -18.08 -16.73
C ALA A 110 5.54 -17.99 -17.78
N LEU A 111 5.50 -16.90 -18.58
CA LEU A 111 4.52 -16.76 -19.67
C LEU A 111 4.70 -17.84 -20.74
N VAL A 112 5.95 -18.08 -21.18
CA VAL A 112 6.25 -19.13 -22.16
C VAL A 112 5.89 -20.51 -21.62
N LEU A 113 6.22 -20.81 -20.36
CA LEU A 113 5.87 -22.08 -19.73
C LEU A 113 4.36 -22.28 -19.62
N THR A 114 3.62 -21.23 -19.25
CA THR A 114 2.16 -21.27 -19.13
C THR A 114 1.51 -21.46 -20.50
N TYR A 115 2.05 -20.82 -21.54
CA TYR A 115 1.62 -21.02 -22.92
C TYR A 115 1.87 -22.46 -23.35
N VAL A 116 3.10 -22.98 -23.18
CA VAL A 116 3.49 -24.34 -23.53
C VAL A 116 2.65 -25.40 -22.81
N LEU A 117 2.41 -25.22 -21.50
CA LEU A 117 1.51 -26.09 -20.72
C LEU A 117 0.08 -26.06 -21.27
N ARG A 118 -0.43 -24.88 -21.64
CA ARG A 118 -1.77 -24.72 -22.23
C ARG A 118 -1.88 -25.39 -23.60
N THR A 119 -0.85 -25.36 -24.44
CA THR A 119 -0.86 -26.03 -25.75
C THR A 119 -0.65 -27.54 -25.62
N LEU A 120 0.15 -28.00 -24.66
CA LEU A 120 0.42 -29.42 -24.42
C LEU A 120 -0.74 -30.15 -23.74
N SER A 121 -1.48 -29.49 -22.84
CA SER A 121 -2.44 -30.18 -21.97
C SER A 121 -3.66 -30.74 -22.71
N PHE A 122 -4.09 -30.15 -23.82
CA PHE A 122 -5.28 -30.63 -24.55
C PHE A 122 -4.96 -31.55 -25.73
N HIS A 123 -3.87 -31.31 -26.46
CA HIS A 123 -3.65 -32.03 -27.72
C HIS A 123 -2.82 -33.31 -27.54
N LEU A 124 -1.81 -33.29 -26.66
CA LEU A 124 -0.88 -34.42 -26.50
C LEU A 124 -1.45 -35.54 -25.62
N LEU A 125 -2.26 -35.16 -24.62
CA LEU A 125 -2.90 -36.10 -23.68
C LEU A 125 -3.94 -36.97 -24.41
N ASN A 126 -4.69 -36.37 -25.33
CA ASN A 126 -5.71 -37.08 -26.11
C ASN A 126 -5.10 -38.07 -27.11
N LEU A 127 -4.04 -37.67 -27.83
CA LEU A 127 -3.35 -38.55 -28.80
C LEU A 127 -2.68 -39.75 -28.11
N ASN A 128 -1.95 -39.52 -27.01
CA ASN A 128 -1.27 -40.62 -26.31
C ASN A 128 -2.26 -41.64 -25.73
N VAL A 129 -3.39 -41.18 -25.17
CA VAL A 129 -4.45 -42.08 -24.67
C VAL A 129 -5.11 -42.85 -25.81
N PHE A 130 -5.36 -42.21 -26.95
CA PHE A 130 -5.95 -42.86 -28.13
C PHE A 130 -5.01 -43.93 -28.71
N PHE A 131 -3.71 -43.64 -28.83
CA PHE A 131 -2.71 -44.64 -29.26
C PHE A 131 -2.60 -45.82 -28.29
N LEU A 132 -2.60 -45.55 -26.98
CA LEU A 132 -2.55 -46.60 -25.95
C LEU A 132 -3.81 -47.49 -25.99
N PHE A 133 -4.98 -46.89 -26.21
CA PHE A 133 -6.25 -47.59 -26.37
C PHE A 133 -6.25 -48.51 -27.60
N PHE A 134 -5.81 -48.01 -28.75
CA PHE A 134 -5.70 -48.82 -29.98
C PHE A 134 -4.68 -49.95 -29.84
N PHE A 135 -3.54 -49.69 -29.19
CA PHE A 135 -2.53 -50.71 -28.95
C PHE A 135 -3.05 -51.85 -28.05
N PHE A 136 -3.77 -51.51 -26.98
CA PHE A 136 -4.39 -52.52 -26.10
C PHE A 136 -5.44 -53.37 -26.82
N LEU A 137 -6.30 -52.74 -27.63
CA LEU A 137 -7.30 -53.46 -28.43
C LEU A 137 -6.64 -54.42 -29.42
N LEU A 138 -5.60 -53.98 -30.11
CA LEU A 138 -4.85 -54.79 -31.06
C LEU A 138 -4.22 -56.01 -30.35
N LEU A 139 -3.55 -55.79 -29.22
CA LEU A 139 -2.89 -56.84 -28.45
C LEU A 139 -3.91 -57.86 -27.91
N SER A 140 -5.05 -57.38 -27.40
CA SER A 140 -6.14 -58.23 -26.92
C SER A 140 -6.75 -59.07 -28.04
N HIS A 141 -6.90 -58.52 -29.24
CA HIS A 141 -7.45 -59.23 -30.38
C HIS A 141 -6.50 -60.33 -30.88
N ILE A 142 -5.20 -60.03 -31.00
CA ILE A 142 -4.19 -61.02 -31.39
C ILE A 142 -4.15 -62.17 -30.37
N ARG A 143 -4.19 -61.86 -29.06
CA ARG A 143 -4.24 -62.88 -28.00
C ARG A 143 -5.51 -63.73 -27.98
N ARG A 144 -6.57 -63.31 -28.68
CA ARG A 144 -7.80 -64.10 -28.82
C ARG A 144 -7.75 -65.02 -30.04
N LEU A 145 -6.89 -64.72 -31.01
CA LEU A 145 -6.74 -65.47 -32.25
C LEU A 145 -5.70 -66.60 -32.16
N PHE A 146 -4.77 -66.52 -31.21
CA PHE A 146 -3.78 -67.54 -30.87
C PHE A 146 -4.05 -68.11 -29.48
#